data_AF-A0A831LH58-F1
#
_entry.id   AF-A0A831LH58-F1
#
_cell.length_a   1.000
_cell.length_b   1.000
_cell.length_c   1.000
_cell.angle_alpha   90.00
_cell.angle_beta   90.00
_cell.angle_gamma   90.00
#
_symmetry.space_group_name_H-M   'P 1'
#
loop_
_entity.id
_entity.type
_entity.pdbx_description
1 polymer ?
#
loop_
_entity_poly.entity_id
_entity_poly.type
_entity_poly.pdbx_seq_one_letter_code
_entity_poly.pdbx_strand_id
1 'polypeptide(L)'
;ACIPGDKILVSEPYGSFTGVAEPAWWIATGTGIAPFYSMLRSGLGENKKLIHGVSFLNQFYFEDELEQALDSNYIRCCSRESSCNTFPGRVSDYISGLEQLPDVRYFLCGKALMVVEMRDLLISKRIPFENILAEIYF
;
A
#
# COMPACT_ATOMS: atom_id res chain seq x y z
N ALA A 1 -25.13 1.82 13.02
CA ALA A 1 -24.79 2.26 11.66
C ALA A 1 -25.09 3.75 11.57
N CYS A 2 -24.22 4.54 10.95
CA CYS A 2 -24.52 5.94 10.65
C CYS A 2 -25.41 6.03 9.41
N ILE A 3 -26.29 7.02 9.34
CA ILE A 3 -27.16 7.30 8.19
C ILE A 3 -26.83 8.67 7.56
N PRO A 4 -27.22 8.91 6.29
CA PRO A 4 -27.09 10.23 5.69
C PRO A 4 -27.77 11.31 6.55
N GLY A 5 -27.02 12.37 6.88
CA GLY A 5 -27.49 13.46 7.75
C GLY A 5 -27.01 13.38 9.20
N ASP A 6 -26.44 12.24 9.63
CA ASP A 6 -25.82 12.14 10.94
C ASP A 6 -24.58 13.06 11.03
N LYS A 7 -24.41 13.69 12.20
CA LYS A 7 -23.21 14.45 12.49
C LYS A 7 -22.12 13.50 12.97
N ILE A 8 -20.95 13.58 12.34
CA ILE A 8 -19.76 12.84 12.75
C ILE A 8 -18.82 13.82 13.45
N LEU A 9 -18.36 13.45 14.65
CA LEU A 9 -17.32 14.18 15.35
C LEU A 9 -15.95 13.64 14.91
N VAL A 10 -15.06 14.53 14.51
CA VAL A 10 -13.71 14.20 14.02
C VAL A 10 -12.70 15.04 14.82
N SER A 11 -11.57 14.44 15.19
CA SER A 11 -10.46 15.17 15.83
C SER A 11 -9.63 15.94 14.79
N GLU A 12 -8.67 16.73 15.27
CA GLU A 12 -7.58 17.20 14.43
C GLU A 12 -6.76 16.01 13.86
N PRO A 13 -6.12 16.19 12.68
CA PRO A 13 -5.26 15.16 12.11
C PRO A 13 -4.03 14.90 12.99
N TYR A 14 -3.61 13.64 13.05
CA TYR A 14 -2.42 13.21 13.79
C TYR A 14 -1.65 12.14 12.99
N GLY A 15 -0.44 11.82 13.44
CA GLY A 15 0.44 10.84 12.79
C GLY A 15 1.54 11.48 11.96
N SER A 16 2.56 10.69 11.61
CA SER A 16 3.70 11.11 10.80
C SER A 16 3.76 10.42 9.43
N PHE A 17 2.80 9.55 9.12
CA PHE A 17 2.74 8.79 7.87
C PHE A 17 2.26 9.68 6.72
N THR A 18 3.16 10.49 6.20
CA THR A 18 2.92 11.48 5.14
C THR A 18 3.70 11.14 3.89
N GLY A 19 3.13 11.46 2.73
CA GLY A 19 3.75 11.19 1.43
C GLY A 19 4.93 12.12 1.15
N VAL A 20 5.79 11.70 0.22
CA VAL A 20 7.03 12.40 -0.13
C VAL A 20 7.18 12.47 -1.65
N ALA A 21 7.89 13.49 -2.15
CA ALA A 21 8.04 13.71 -3.59
C ALA A 21 9.03 12.72 -4.22
N GLU A 22 10.03 12.27 -3.46
CA GLU A 22 11.07 11.36 -3.91
C GLU A 22 10.51 9.99 -4.32
N PRO A 23 11.23 9.23 -5.16
CA PRO A 23 10.82 7.87 -5.52
C PRO A 23 10.59 7.00 -4.27
N ALA A 24 9.48 6.28 -4.26
CA ALA A 24 9.10 5.44 -3.12
C ALA A 24 8.21 4.28 -3.55
N TRP A 25 8.25 3.20 -2.77
CA TRP A 25 7.33 2.08 -2.92
C TRP A 25 6.28 2.13 -1.82
N TRP A 26 5.02 2.01 -2.22
CA TRP A 26 3.85 1.95 -1.36
C TRP A 26 3.37 0.51 -1.30
N ILE A 27 3.24 -0.05 -0.10
CA ILE A 27 2.79 -1.42 0.10
C ILE A 27 1.56 -1.39 1.00
N ALA A 28 0.43 -1.75 0.42
CA ALA A 28 -0.88 -1.67 1.05
C ALA A 28 -1.52 -3.05 1.16
N THR A 29 -2.29 -3.28 2.23
CA THR A 29 -3.28 -4.38 2.23
C THR A 29 -4.65 -3.95 2.73
N GLY A 30 -5.69 -4.43 2.05
CA GLY A 30 -7.08 -4.10 2.37
C GLY A 30 -7.30 -2.59 2.47
N THR A 31 -7.91 -2.12 3.56
CA THR A 31 -8.17 -0.69 3.80
C THR A 31 -6.93 0.15 4.04
N GLY A 32 -5.75 -0.46 4.22
CA GLY A 32 -4.46 0.24 4.25
C GLY A 32 -4.11 0.96 2.94
N ILE A 33 -4.92 0.80 1.89
CA ILE A 33 -4.85 1.58 0.66
C ILE A 33 -5.22 3.07 0.87
N ALA A 34 -6.04 3.38 1.88
CA ALA A 34 -6.60 4.72 2.09
C ALA A 34 -5.55 5.85 2.19
N PRO A 35 -4.47 5.75 3.00
CA PRO A 35 -3.46 6.80 3.05
C PRO A 35 -2.73 6.99 1.72
N PHE A 36 -2.47 5.91 0.97
CA PHE A 36 -1.82 6.02 -0.35
C PHE A 36 -2.71 6.67 -1.39
N TYR A 37 -4.02 6.38 -1.35
CA TYR A 37 -5.00 7.08 -2.19
C TYR A 37 -5.04 8.57 -1.84
N SER A 38 -5.01 8.93 -0.55
CA SER A 38 -4.92 10.33 -0.11
C SER A 38 -3.63 11.02 -0.63
N MET A 39 -2.48 10.35 -0.54
CA MET A 39 -1.21 10.85 -1.08
C MET A 39 -1.25 11.04 -2.60
N LEU A 40 -1.83 10.07 -3.32
CA LEU A 40 -2.04 10.15 -4.77
C LEU A 40 -2.89 11.38 -5.13
N ARG A 41 -4.04 11.54 -4.46
CA ARG A 41 -4.96 12.67 -4.67
C ARG A 41 -4.35 14.02 -4.28
N SER A 42 -3.30 14.01 -3.47
CA SER A 42 -2.50 15.19 -3.10
C SER A 42 -1.36 15.50 -4.09
N GLY A 43 -1.27 14.79 -5.22
CA GLY A 43 -0.26 15.01 -6.25
C GLY A 43 1.08 14.31 -6.00
N LEU A 44 1.14 13.35 -5.07
CA LEU A 44 2.38 12.66 -4.70
C LEU A 44 2.55 11.29 -5.40
N GLY A 45 1.77 11.03 -6.46
CA GLY A 45 1.81 9.78 -7.21
C GLY A 45 3.02 9.61 -8.14
N GLU A 46 3.72 10.69 -8.49
CA GLU A 46 4.85 10.62 -9.40
C GLU A 46 6.02 9.82 -8.80
N ASN A 47 6.65 8.98 -9.64
CA ASN A 47 7.77 8.09 -9.25
C ASN A 47 7.42 7.11 -8.12
N LYS A 48 6.15 6.70 -8.02
CA LYS A 48 5.69 5.74 -7.02
C LYS A 48 5.40 4.38 -7.65
N LYS A 49 5.73 3.33 -6.92
CA LYS A 49 5.25 1.97 -7.19
C LYS A 49 4.32 1.56 -6.07
N LEU A 50 3.10 1.16 -6.40
CA LEU A 50 2.10 0.69 -5.45
C LEU A 50 1.92 -0.82 -5.58
N ILE A 51 2.04 -1.53 -4.47
CA ILE A 51 1.78 -2.97 -4.37
C ILE A 51 0.63 -3.13 -3.38
N HIS A 52 -0.53 -3.53 -3.89
CA HIS A 52 -1.77 -3.62 -3.12
C HIS A 52 -2.25 -5.06 -3.03
N GLY A 53 -2.37 -5.58 -1.81
CA GLY A 53 -2.83 -6.93 -1.53
C GLY A 53 -4.24 -6.99 -0.97
N VAL A 54 -5.07 -7.85 -1.55
CA VAL A 54 -6.43 -8.14 -1.08
C VAL A 54 -6.73 -9.64 -1.05
N SER A 55 -7.85 -10.02 -0.44
CA SER A 55 -8.31 -11.41 -0.44
C SER A 55 -9.15 -11.73 -1.67
N PHE A 56 -10.05 -10.82 -2.06
CA PHE A 56 -10.98 -10.97 -3.17
C PHE A 56 -10.90 -9.76 -4.11
N LEU A 57 -11.16 -9.95 -5.41
CA LEU A 57 -11.01 -8.93 -6.46
C LEU A 57 -11.87 -7.69 -6.18
N ASN A 58 -13.06 -7.87 -5.64
CA ASN A 58 -13.98 -6.76 -5.30
C ASN A 58 -13.49 -5.85 -4.15
N GLN A 59 -12.32 -6.13 -3.58
CA GLN A 59 -11.74 -5.35 -2.48
C GLN A 59 -10.64 -4.40 -2.96
N PHE A 60 -10.34 -4.36 -4.25
CA PHE A 60 -9.44 -3.37 -4.84
C PHE A 60 -10.11 -1.99 -4.89
N TYR A 61 -10.27 -1.36 -3.73
CA TYR A 61 -10.81 -0.01 -3.64
C TYR A 61 -9.95 0.99 -4.43
N PHE A 62 -10.61 1.93 -5.10
CA PHE A 62 -9.99 2.99 -5.90
C PHE A 62 -9.15 2.50 -7.10
N GLU A 63 -9.36 1.25 -7.54
CA GLU A 63 -8.49 0.66 -8.56
C GLU A 63 -8.45 1.42 -9.88
N ASP A 64 -9.59 1.92 -10.36
CA ASP A 64 -9.66 2.65 -11.63
C ASP A 64 -8.76 3.89 -11.62
N GLU A 65 -8.77 4.63 -10.50
CA GLU A 65 -8.02 5.89 -10.34
C GLU A 65 -6.53 5.62 -10.08
N LEU A 66 -6.22 4.55 -9.33
CA LEU A 66 -4.86 4.10 -9.10
C LEU A 66 -4.22 3.57 -10.39
N GLU A 67 -4.97 2.80 -11.18
CA GLU A 67 -4.55 2.26 -12.48
C GLU A 67 -4.36 3.39 -13.49
N GLN A 68 -5.27 4.36 -13.56
CA GLN A 68 -5.10 5.53 -14.41
C GLN A 68 -3.84 6.34 -14.07
N ALA A 69 -3.52 6.49 -12.79
CA ALA A 69 -2.44 7.37 -12.35
C ALA A 69 -1.06 6.69 -12.30
N LEU A 70 -1.00 5.38 -12.01
CA LEU A 70 0.24 4.64 -11.81
C LEU A 70 0.54 3.65 -12.93
N ASP A 71 -0.46 3.27 -13.75
CA ASP A 71 -0.33 2.34 -14.86
C ASP A 71 0.39 1.04 -14.43
N SER A 72 1.47 0.65 -15.10
CA SER A 72 2.29 -0.52 -14.80
C SER A 72 2.98 -0.48 -13.43
N ASN A 73 2.98 0.67 -12.74
CA ASN A 73 3.46 0.79 -11.37
C ASN A 73 2.41 0.43 -10.30
N TYR A 74 1.17 0.08 -10.69
CA TYR A 74 0.17 -0.47 -9.78
C TYR A 74 0.10 -2.00 -9.87
N ILE A 75 0.70 -2.66 -8.88
CA ILE A 75 0.72 -4.12 -8.78
C ILE A 75 -0.37 -4.59 -7.82
N ARG A 76 -1.31 -5.38 -8.35
CA ARG A 76 -2.42 -5.98 -7.60
C ARG A 76 -2.08 -7.43 -7.24
N CYS A 77 -2.11 -7.76 -5.95
CA CYS A 77 -1.94 -9.11 -5.43
C CYS A 77 -3.27 -9.63 -4.85
N CYS A 78 -3.77 -10.76 -5.34
CA CYS A 78 -5.01 -11.36 -4.85
C CYS A 78 -4.76 -12.78 -4.34
N SER A 79 -5.15 -13.04 -3.09
CA SER A 79 -4.76 -14.28 -2.40
C SER A 79 -5.81 -15.40 -2.42
N ARG A 80 -7.08 -15.11 -2.75
CA ARG A 80 -8.15 -16.12 -2.82
C ARG A 80 -8.83 -16.24 -4.18
N GLU A 81 -8.59 -15.28 -5.08
CA GLU A 81 -9.13 -15.24 -6.43
C GLU A 81 -8.00 -14.96 -7.44
N SER A 82 -8.26 -15.23 -8.71
CA SER A 82 -7.30 -15.00 -9.80
C SER A 82 -7.94 -14.23 -10.94
N SER A 83 -7.25 -13.22 -11.44
CA SER A 83 -7.54 -12.51 -12.69
C SER A 83 -6.27 -12.38 -13.52
N CYS A 84 -6.40 -12.16 -14.84
CA CYS A 84 -5.26 -11.95 -15.74
C CYS A 84 -4.41 -10.74 -15.35
N ASN A 85 -5.00 -9.76 -14.66
CA ASN A 85 -4.36 -8.50 -14.30
C ASN A 85 -3.92 -8.45 -12.82
N THR A 86 -3.82 -9.61 -12.17
CA THR A 86 -3.45 -9.72 -10.75
C THR A 86 -2.39 -10.79 -10.54
N PHE A 87 -1.44 -10.52 -9.66
CA PHE A 87 -0.53 -11.52 -9.14
C PHE A 87 -1.27 -12.46 -8.16
N PRO A 88 -1.23 -13.79 -8.36
CA PRO A 88 -1.85 -14.73 -7.44
C PRO A 88 -0.98 -14.88 -6.18
N GLY A 89 -1.48 -14.39 -5.04
CA GLY A 89 -0.79 -14.47 -3.75
C GLY A 89 -0.89 -13.19 -2.93
N ARG A 90 -0.01 -13.08 -1.94
CA ARG A 90 0.13 -11.91 -1.06
C ARG A 90 1.21 -10.97 -1.58
N VAL A 91 1.22 -9.74 -1.06
CA VAL A 91 2.27 -8.76 -1.35
C VAL A 91 3.67 -9.26 -0.96
N SER A 92 3.77 -10.07 0.10
CA SER A 92 5.01 -10.73 0.54
C SER A 92 5.55 -11.70 -0.50
N ASP A 93 4.66 -12.44 -1.17
CA ASP A 93 5.03 -13.44 -2.18
C ASP A 93 5.59 -12.73 -3.42
N TYR A 94 4.92 -11.65 -3.84
CA TYR A 94 5.40 -10.78 -4.92
C TYR A 94 6.78 -10.19 -4.62
N ILE A 95 6.96 -9.56 -3.45
CA ILE A 95 8.26 -8.96 -3.06
C ILE A 95 9.34 -10.03 -2.92
N SER A 96 9.01 -11.20 -2.37
CA SER A 96 9.98 -12.29 -2.20
C SER A 96 10.56 -12.77 -3.52
N GLY A 97 9.73 -12.82 -4.57
CA GLY A 97 10.13 -13.22 -5.92
C GLY A 97 11.01 -12.21 -6.66
N LEU A 98 11.17 -10.99 -6.15
CA LEU A 98 12.07 -10.00 -6.75
C LEU A 98 13.52 -10.25 -6.31
N GLU A 99 14.44 -10.38 -7.27
CA GLU A 99 15.87 -10.60 -7.00
C GLU A 99 16.52 -9.42 -6.29
N GLN A 100 16.17 -8.20 -6.70
CA GLN A 100 16.72 -6.95 -6.17
C GLN A 100 15.61 -5.95 -5.92
N LEU A 101 15.77 -5.16 -4.86
CA LEU A 101 14.90 -4.06 -4.51
C LEU A 101 15.68 -2.75 -4.65
N PRO A 102 15.07 -1.68 -5.20
CA PRO A 102 15.73 -0.39 -5.29
C PRO A 102 15.95 0.22 -3.91
N ASP A 103 17.01 1.02 -3.79
CA ASP A 103 17.28 1.83 -2.59
C ASP A 103 16.41 3.09 -2.61
N VAL A 104 15.17 2.91 -2.14
CA VAL A 104 14.14 3.95 -2.03
C VAL A 104 13.42 3.81 -0.69
N ARG A 105 12.56 4.77 -0.36
CA ARG A 105 11.70 4.63 0.82
C ARG A 105 10.56 3.65 0.56
N TYR A 106 10.24 2.83 1.55
CA TYR A 106 9.15 1.87 1.56
C TYR A 106 8.13 2.30 2.61
N PHE A 107 6.91 2.57 2.16
CA PHE A 107 5.79 2.92 3.01
C PHE A 107 4.85 1.72 3.14
N LEU A 108 4.60 1.27 4.36
CA LEU A 108 3.79 0.10 4.66
C LEU A 108 2.51 0.52 5.36
N CYS A 109 1.36 0.08 4.86
CA CYS A 109 0.10 0.31 5.54
C CYS A 109 -0.86 -0.89 5.43
N GLY A 110 -1.41 -1.31 6.56
CA GLY A 110 -2.39 -2.40 6.60
C GLY A 110 -2.36 -3.16 7.92
N LYS A 111 -2.74 -4.45 7.86
CA LYS A 111 -2.81 -5.32 9.04
C LYS A 111 -1.45 -5.44 9.74
N ALA A 112 -1.46 -5.42 11.07
CA ALA A 112 -0.26 -5.52 11.90
C ALA A 112 0.69 -6.66 11.48
N LEU A 113 0.14 -7.86 11.28
CA LEU A 113 0.94 -9.02 10.88
C LEU A 113 1.63 -8.80 9.52
N MET A 114 0.92 -8.25 8.53
CA MET A 114 1.50 -7.95 7.22
C MET A 114 2.63 -6.93 7.33
N VAL A 115 2.43 -5.87 8.11
CA VAL A 115 3.44 -4.82 8.29
C VAL A 115 4.71 -5.37 8.92
N VAL A 116 4.59 -6.23 9.94
CA VAL A 116 5.73 -6.87 10.60
C VAL A 116 6.46 -7.80 9.63
N GLU A 117 5.74 -8.72 8.98
CA GLU A 117 6.31 -9.67 8.02
C GLU A 117 7.00 -8.97 6.85
N MET A 118 6.37 -7.93 6.30
CA MET A 118 6.92 -7.17 5.17
C MET A 118 8.17 -6.39 5.58
N ARG A 119 8.18 -5.79 6.77
CA ARG A 119 9.37 -5.09 7.27
C ARG A 119 10.55 -6.05 7.42
N ASP A 120 10.33 -7.22 8.01
CA ASP A 120 11.38 -8.23 8.17
C ASP A 120 11.89 -8.72 6.80
N LEU A 121 10.99 -8.91 5.84
CA LEU A 121 11.33 -9.25 4.46
C LEU A 121 12.19 -8.17 3.79
N LEU A 122 11.84 -6.89 3.90
CA LEU A 122 12.61 -5.78 3.32
C LEU A 122 14.02 -5.68 3.95
N ILE A 123 14.13 -5.83 5.27
CA ILE A 123 15.43 -5.85 5.97
C ILE A 123 16.27 -7.05 5.51
N SER A 124 15.67 -8.23 5.35
CA SER A 124 16.38 -9.41 4.83
C SER A 124 16.93 -9.20 3.40
N LYS A 125 16.28 -8.32 2.63
CA LYS A 125 16.69 -7.87 1.30
C LYS A 125 17.60 -6.63 1.33
N ARG A 126 18.20 -6.32 2.49
CA ARG A 126 19.19 -5.25 2.72
C ARG A 126 18.65 -3.82 2.61
N ILE A 127 17.35 -3.62 2.77
CA ILE A 127 16.78 -2.28 2.90
C ILE A 127 17.05 -1.76 4.33
N PRO A 128 17.66 -0.57 4.49
CA PRO A 128 17.88 0.03 5.81
C PRO A 128 16.57 0.28 6.56
N PHE A 129 16.59 0.14 7.88
CA PHE A 129 15.39 0.32 8.71
C PHE A 129 14.82 1.74 8.58
N GLU A 130 15.69 2.76 8.49
CA GLU A 130 15.29 4.15 8.33
C GLU A 130 14.53 4.44 7.01
N ASN A 131 14.67 3.56 6.01
CA ASN A 131 13.96 3.66 4.74
C ASN A 131 12.58 3.01 4.81
N ILE A 132 12.18 2.39 5.92
CA ILE A 132 10.91 1.69 6.07
C ILE A 132 10.01 2.47 7.03
N LEU A 133 8.99 3.13 6.48
CA LEU A 133 7.95 3.82 7.23
C LEU A 133 6.71 2.95 7.28
N ALA A 134 6.08 2.83 8.45
CA ALA A 134 4.96 1.93 8.63
C ALA A 134 3.84 2.58 9.47
N GLU A 135 2.61 2.37 9.03
CA GLU A 135 1.40 2.68 9.80
C GLU A 135 0.53 1.43 9.90
N ILE A 136 0.32 0.96 11.13
CA ILE A 136 -0.46 -0.24 11.41
C ILE A 136 -1.91 0.17 11.64
N TYR A 137 -2.82 -0.46 10.90
CA TYR A 137 -4.25 -0.40 11.18
C TYR A 137 -4.65 -1.64 11.98
N PHE A 138 -5.33 -1.41 13.11
CA PHE A 138 -5.82 -2.43 14.03
C PHE A 138 -7.13 -3.05 13.56
#